data_AF-A0A815BU58-F1
#
_entry.id   AF-A0A815BU58-F1
#
_cell.length_a   1.000
_cell.length_b   1.000
_cell.length_c   1.000
_cell.angle_alpha   90.00
_cell.angle_beta   90.00
_cell.angle_gamma   90.00
#
_symmetry.space_group_name_H-M   'P 1'
#
loop_
_entity.id
_entity.type
_entity.pdbx_description
1 polymer ?
#
loop_
_entity_poly.entity_id
_entity_poly.type
_entity_poly.pdbx_seq_one_letter_code
_entity_poly.pdbx_strand_id
1 'polypeptide(L)'
;MFLRYSYIQLTIFYLIALFGISLTAKQKIYYGEAELVQQLLTNNSQWTYVQQNADGFYVNFIEINDILSVDDLAGFFKLFKNKSIYYESDADPDHQPLNKDKIAIDTFHSVGWNITQTSQNYGWTLERDEILGYYNLTEHVIRRPDFVQVGPWTISGNISNDSGSGPYSNAQYRAWINQSDGVSTDGPLGFWQNDFQQMREGSFSVVQYAHSIGKQAAVMLCPYGAGVVTYNSTRDFVTLGISAIQEHEDNDADPDIWIIFEYADNTIPAVPEQINGYPANSTTGMAFYALKHRDGEDKTLDLYINEGKIGQFTYIKEDFVLKSDIPIGTTINYTLNIANYSPWLDYAACIRVLMSSNQQNGWFIQYSISGIDITTIMTSANGFVFVRENRVHPNTIQGINISFTRTSAVYHNTTLIIELAPHRGSAIVDSLQIII
;
A
#
# COMPACT_ATOMS: atom_id res chain seq x y z
N MET A 1 -24.58 45.41 25.48
CA MET A 1 -24.81 43.94 25.45
C MET A 1 -24.98 43.58 23.98
N PHE A 2 -24.33 42.52 23.48
CA PHE A 2 -24.09 42.17 22.06
C PHE A 2 -22.83 42.80 21.43
N LEU A 3 -21.70 42.08 21.56
CA LEU A 3 -20.57 41.99 20.60
C LEU A 3 -19.42 41.22 21.28
N ARG A 4 -19.57 39.91 21.54
CA ARG A 4 -18.46 39.05 22.04
C ARG A 4 -18.64 37.55 21.70
N TYR A 5 -19.11 37.20 20.50
CA TYR A 5 -19.28 35.78 20.11
C TYR A 5 -18.80 35.41 18.70
N SER A 6 -17.90 36.18 18.09
CA SER A 6 -17.54 35.98 16.66
C SER A 6 -16.07 35.64 16.39
N TYR A 7 -15.21 35.61 17.41
CA TYR A 7 -13.76 35.40 17.22
C TYR A 7 -13.24 34.02 17.65
N ILE A 8 -14.05 33.19 18.32
CA ILE A 8 -13.61 31.86 18.79
C ILE A 8 -13.91 30.76 17.76
N GLN A 9 -14.95 30.91 16.93
CA GLN A 9 -15.25 29.91 15.89
C GLN A 9 -14.40 30.05 14.62
N LEU A 10 -13.87 31.25 14.32
CA LEU A 10 -13.03 31.46 13.13
C LEU A 10 -11.62 30.89 13.30
N THR A 11 -11.09 30.85 14.52
CA THR A 11 -9.76 30.30 14.80
C THR A 11 -9.73 28.76 14.83
N ILE A 12 -10.85 28.12 15.17
CA ILE A 12 -10.97 26.65 15.15
C ILE A 12 -11.06 26.13 13.71
N PHE A 13 -11.70 26.87 12.79
CA PHE A 13 -11.73 26.50 11.36
C PHE A 13 -10.38 26.70 10.65
N TYR A 14 -9.58 27.71 11.05
CA TYR A 14 -8.25 27.92 10.47
C TYR A 14 -7.18 26.94 11.04
N LEU A 15 -7.34 26.43 12.27
CA LEU A 15 -6.43 25.40 12.79
C LEU A 15 -6.64 24.03 12.14
N ILE A 16 -7.87 23.69 11.75
CA ILE A 16 -8.16 22.43 11.04
C ILE A 16 -7.68 22.49 9.58
N ALA A 17 -7.65 23.68 8.96
CA ALA A 17 -7.17 23.86 7.59
C ALA A 17 -5.62 23.96 7.46
N LEU A 18 -4.90 24.32 8.53
CA LEU A 18 -3.42 24.43 8.53
C LEU A 18 -2.71 23.22 9.15
N PHE A 19 -3.43 22.35 9.86
CA PHE A 19 -2.98 21.02 10.27
C PHE A 19 -3.82 19.93 9.61
N GLY A 20 -4.14 20.13 8.32
CA GLY A 20 -4.39 19.00 7.42
C GLY A 20 -3.09 18.22 7.27
N ILE A 21 -2.69 17.52 8.34
CA ILE A 21 -1.74 16.42 8.27
C ILE A 21 -2.42 15.46 7.31
N SER A 22 -2.05 15.53 6.03
CA SER A 22 -2.45 14.56 5.03
C SER A 22 -1.91 13.25 5.52
N LEU A 23 -2.71 12.52 6.29
CA LEU A 23 -2.42 11.15 6.65
C LEU A 23 -2.31 10.41 5.33
N THR A 24 -1.17 9.75 5.10
CA THR A 24 -1.02 8.89 3.93
C THR A 24 -2.20 7.94 3.87
N ALA A 25 -2.86 7.89 2.71
CA ALA A 25 -3.96 6.96 2.51
C ALA A 25 -3.45 5.52 2.65
N LYS A 26 -4.30 4.67 3.20
CA LYS A 26 -4.06 3.22 3.23
C LYS A 26 -3.97 2.69 1.80
N GLN A 27 -2.97 1.86 1.53
CA GLN A 27 -2.84 1.15 0.26
C GLN A 27 -4.06 0.25 -0.01
N LYS A 28 -4.54 0.23 -1.25
CA LYS A 28 -5.66 -0.63 -1.65
C LYS A 28 -5.16 -1.94 -2.26
N ILE A 29 -5.93 -3.00 -2.09
CA ILE A 29 -5.63 -4.31 -2.66
C ILE A 29 -6.87 -4.81 -3.39
N TYR A 30 -6.79 -4.93 -4.71
CA TYR A 30 -7.82 -5.54 -5.55
C TYR A 30 -7.39 -6.95 -5.94
N TYR A 31 -8.36 -7.85 -6.03
CA TYR A 31 -8.14 -9.24 -6.43
C TYR A 31 -9.05 -9.59 -7.61
N GLY A 32 -8.53 -10.33 -8.59
CA GLY A 32 -9.29 -10.85 -9.73
C GLY A 32 -8.73 -12.19 -10.21
N GLU A 33 -9.46 -12.86 -11.10
CA GLU A 33 -9.13 -14.19 -11.61
C GLU A 33 -9.84 -14.44 -12.95
N ALA A 34 -9.07 -14.64 -14.03
CA ALA A 34 -9.64 -14.83 -15.35
C ALA A 34 -10.02 -16.29 -15.64
N GLU A 35 -9.11 -17.25 -15.40
CA GLU A 35 -9.30 -18.62 -15.89
C GLU A 35 -10.01 -19.53 -14.87
N LEU A 36 -9.86 -19.28 -13.57
CA LEU A 36 -10.36 -20.17 -12.50
C LEU A 36 -11.57 -19.62 -11.72
N VAL A 37 -12.37 -18.75 -12.35
CA VAL A 37 -13.60 -18.14 -11.79
C VAL A 37 -14.50 -19.14 -11.07
N GLN A 38 -14.81 -20.26 -11.72
CA GLN A 38 -15.71 -21.27 -11.15
C GLN A 38 -15.12 -21.96 -9.92
N GLN A 39 -13.79 -22.08 -9.85
CA GLN A 39 -13.10 -22.63 -8.69
C GLN A 39 -13.32 -21.73 -7.46
N LEU A 40 -13.23 -20.40 -7.63
CA LEU A 40 -13.46 -19.42 -6.57
C LEU A 40 -14.91 -19.42 -6.08
N LEU A 41 -15.87 -19.41 -7.01
CA LEU A 41 -17.30 -19.39 -6.68
C LEU A 41 -17.74 -20.68 -5.97
N THR A 42 -17.20 -21.83 -6.40
CA THR A 42 -17.54 -23.14 -5.82
C THR A 42 -16.86 -23.37 -4.47
N ASN A 43 -15.60 -22.96 -4.31
CA ASN A 43 -14.79 -23.21 -3.11
C ASN A 43 -14.67 -21.97 -2.22
N ASN A 44 -15.74 -21.19 -2.09
CA ASN A 44 -15.71 -19.90 -1.39
C ASN A 44 -15.25 -19.95 0.07
N SER A 45 -15.40 -21.09 0.75
CA SER A 45 -14.93 -21.26 2.14
C SER A 45 -13.41 -21.32 2.28
N GLN A 46 -12.67 -21.47 1.18
CA GLN A 46 -11.20 -21.59 1.17
C GLN A 46 -10.48 -20.24 1.03
N TRP A 47 -11.21 -19.14 0.82
CA TRP A 47 -10.63 -17.81 0.61
C TRP A 47 -11.44 -16.67 1.27
N THR A 48 -11.95 -16.95 2.47
CA THR A 48 -12.84 -16.03 3.18
C THR A 48 -12.14 -14.75 3.63
N TYR A 49 -10.86 -14.81 3.99
CA TYR A 49 -10.14 -13.63 4.44
C TYR A 49 -10.01 -12.60 3.31
N VAL A 50 -9.65 -13.04 2.10
CA VAL A 50 -9.60 -12.18 0.91
C VAL A 50 -10.97 -11.55 0.63
N GLN A 51 -12.06 -12.33 0.63
CA GLN A 51 -13.42 -11.82 0.44
C GLN A 51 -13.79 -10.69 1.42
N GLN A 52 -13.34 -10.78 2.67
CA GLN A 52 -13.69 -9.83 3.72
C GLN A 52 -12.79 -8.60 3.77
N ASN A 53 -11.58 -8.65 3.21
CA ASN A 53 -10.55 -7.62 3.43
C ASN A 53 -9.97 -6.99 2.16
N ALA A 54 -10.12 -7.62 0.99
CA ALA A 54 -9.80 -6.98 -0.29
C ALA A 54 -10.69 -5.76 -0.53
N ASP A 55 -10.13 -4.68 -1.07
CA ASP A 55 -10.84 -3.41 -1.29
C ASP A 55 -11.86 -3.50 -2.43
N GLY A 56 -11.71 -4.48 -3.31
CA GLY A 56 -12.66 -4.77 -4.36
C GLY A 56 -12.22 -5.92 -5.27
N PHE A 57 -13.03 -6.13 -6.29
CA PHE A 57 -12.78 -7.09 -7.37
C PHE A 57 -12.12 -6.39 -8.55
N TYR A 58 -11.09 -7.01 -9.13
CA TYR A 58 -10.47 -6.58 -10.38
C TYR A 58 -11.09 -7.33 -11.55
N VAL A 59 -11.40 -6.62 -12.63
CA VAL A 59 -11.91 -7.22 -13.88
C VAL A 59 -11.32 -6.47 -15.07
N ASN A 60 -10.83 -7.18 -16.08
CA ASN A 60 -10.42 -6.57 -17.34
C ASN A 60 -11.48 -6.71 -18.45
N PHE A 61 -11.24 -6.01 -19.56
CA PHE A 61 -12.15 -5.97 -20.71
C PHE A 61 -12.30 -7.34 -21.40
N ILE A 62 -11.30 -8.21 -21.37
CA ILE A 62 -11.39 -9.55 -21.96
C ILE A 62 -12.35 -10.39 -21.13
N GLU A 63 -12.20 -10.35 -19.81
CA GLU A 63 -13.07 -11.10 -18.89
C GLU A 63 -14.53 -10.69 -19.05
N ILE A 64 -14.83 -9.39 -18.99
CA ILE A 64 -16.21 -8.90 -19.06
C ILE A 64 -16.87 -9.16 -20.42
N ASN A 65 -16.09 -9.23 -21.50
CA ASN A 65 -16.61 -9.45 -22.84
C ASN A 65 -16.79 -10.94 -23.18
N ASP A 66 -15.84 -11.78 -22.75
CA ASP A 66 -15.67 -13.11 -23.35
C ASP A 66 -15.61 -14.26 -22.33
N ILE A 67 -15.43 -13.98 -21.02
CA ILE A 67 -15.20 -15.02 -20.01
C ILE A 67 -16.30 -15.03 -18.94
N LEU A 68 -16.56 -13.89 -18.30
CA LEU A 68 -17.49 -13.76 -17.18
C LEU A 68 -18.93 -13.59 -17.65
N SER A 69 -19.83 -14.38 -17.09
CA SER A 69 -21.26 -14.11 -17.20
C SER A 69 -21.72 -13.08 -16.16
N VAL A 70 -22.89 -12.49 -16.38
CA VAL A 70 -23.55 -11.62 -15.38
C VAL A 70 -23.81 -12.38 -14.07
N ASP A 71 -24.10 -13.67 -14.15
CA ASP A 71 -24.32 -14.53 -12.97
C ASP A 71 -23.01 -14.74 -12.18
N ASP A 72 -21.87 -14.84 -12.85
CA ASP A 72 -20.56 -14.94 -12.19
C ASP A 72 -20.23 -13.65 -11.45
N LEU A 73 -20.46 -12.49 -12.09
CA LEU A 73 -20.29 -11.17 -11.46
C LEU A 73 -21.21 -11.02 -10.24
N ALA A 74 -22.46 -11.49 -10.33
CA ALA A 74 -23.39 -11.50 -9.21
C ALA A 74 -22.98 -12.50 -8.12
N GLY A 75 -22.31 -13.59 -8.49
CA GLY A 75 -21.67 -14.54 -7.58
C GLY A 75 -20.58 -13.86 -6.76
N PHE A 76 -19.61 -13.23 -7.42
CA PHE A 76 -18.55 -12.48 -6.74
C PHE A 76 -19.11 -11.32 -5.91
N PHE A 77 -20.13 -10.62 -6.41
CA PHE A 77 -20.78 -9.55 -5.66
C PHE A 77 -21.31 -10.04 -4.32
N LYS A 78 -21.82 -11.28 -4.23
CA LYS A 78 -22.30 -11.84 -2.96
C LYS A 78 -21.16 -12.18 -2.00
N LEU A 79 -19.99 -12.57 -2.52
CA LEU A 79 -18.85 -13.01 -1.72
C LEU A 79 -18.07 -11.84 -1.11
N PHE A 80 -17.72 -10.83 -1.91
CA PHE A 80 -16.89 -9.71 -1.44
C PHE A 80 -17.65 -8.84 -0.45
N LYS A 81 -17.03 -8.50 0.68
CA LYS A 81 -17.60 -7.53 1.63
C LYS A 81 -17.63 -6.13 1.01
N ASN A 82 -16.51 -5.72 0.42
CA ASN A 82 -16.38 -4.43 -0.26
C ASN A 82 -16.92 -4.54 -1.68
N LYS A 83 -17.97 -3.78 -1.98
CA LYS A 83 -18.69 -3.81 -3.27
C LYS A 83 -18.03 -2.91 -4.31
N SER A 84 -16.70 -2.88 -4.35
CA SER A 84 -15.93 -2.03 -5.26
C SER A 84 -15.42 -2.84 -6.44
N ILE A 85 -15.32 -2.21 -7.61
CA ILE A 85 -14.62 -2.74 -8.78
C ILE A 85 -13.44 -1.84 -9.16
N TYR A 86 -12.37 -2.47 -9.64
CA TYR A 86 -11.35 -1.88 -10.50
C TYR A 86 -11.56 -2.45 -11.90
N TYR A 87 -11.79 -1.59 -12.90
CA TYR A 87 -12.05 -2.03 -14.27
C TYR A 87 -10.94 -1.63 -15.25
N GLU A 88 -10.24 -2.59 -15.83
CA GLU A 88 -9.28 -2.36 -16.93
C GLU A 88 -10.00 -2.40 -18.29
N SER A 89 -9.87 -1.33 -19.06
CA SER A 89 -10.24 -1.23 -20.47
C SER A 89 -9.00 -1.33 -21.38
N ASP A 90 -9.20 -1.32 -22.71
CA ASP A 90 -8.12 -1.27 -23.71
C ASP A 90 -8.27 0.02 -24.54
N ALA A 91 -7.19 0.80 -24.65
CA ALA A 91 -7.19 2.02 -25.45
C ALA A 91 -7.33 1.71 -26.96
N ASP A 92 -6.95 0.51 -27.41
CA ASP A 92 -7.07 0.07 -28.80
C ASP A 92 -8.55 -0.12 -29.19
N PRO A 93 -9.10 0.70 -30.11
CA PRO A 93 -10.49 0.58 -30.53
C PRO A 93 -10.80 -0.72 -31.27
N ASP A 94 -9.80 -1.41 -31.82
CA ASP A 94 -9.99 -2.70 -32.50
C ASP A 94 -10.21 -3.84 -31.49
N HIS A 95 -9.62 -3.74 -30.30
CA HIS A 95 -9.86 -4.68 -29.20
C HIS A 95 -11.12 -4.31 -28.39
N GLN A 96 -11.28 -3.02 -28.09
CA GLN A 96 -12.32 -2.53 -27.19
C GLN A 96 -12.97 -1.25 -27.75
N PRO A 97 -14.00 -1.35 -28.60
CA PRO A 97 -14.77 -0.18 -29.01
C PRO A 97 -15.38 0.56 -27.82
N LEU A 98 -15.48 1.89 -27.89
CA LEU A 98 -15.97 2.73 -26.78
C LEU A 98 -17.35 2.35 -26.23
N ASN A 99 -18.22 1.72 -27.06
CA ASN A 99 -19.52 1.27 -26.57
C ASN A 99 -19.42 0.07 -25.62
N LYS A 100 -18.37 -0.73 -25.71
CA LYS A 100 -18.18 -1.90 -24.86
C LYS A 100 -17.87 -1.48 -23.43
N ASP A 101 -17.12 -0.39 -23.23
CA ASP A 101 -16.90 0.16 -21.89
C ASP A 101 -18.21 0.61 -21.25
N LYS A 102 -19.09 1.26 -22.02
CA LYS A 102 -20.42 1.66 -21.52
C LYS A 102 -21.26 0.44 -21.12
N ILE A 103 -21.25 -0.60 -21.96
CA ILE A 103 -21.94 -1.87 -21.68
C ILE A 103 -21.36 -2.54 -20.43
N ALA A 104 -20.04 -2.57 -20.27
CA ALA A 104 -19.39 -3.13 -19.09
C ALA A 104 -19.77 -2.35 -17.82
N ILE A 105 -19.71 -1.01 -17.86
CA ILE A 105 -20.13 -0.13 -16.77
C ILE A 105 -21.59 -0.37 -16.39
N ASP A 106 -22.49 -0.42 -17.36
CA ASP A 106 -23.91 -0.68 -17.13
C ASP A 106 -24.14 -2.07 -16.55
N THR A 107 -23.37 -3.08 -17.00
CA THR A 107 -23.41 -4.44 -16.46
C THR A 107 -22.99 -4.46 -15.00
N PHE A 108 -21.87 -3.82 -14.63
CA PHE A 108 -21.42 -3.74 -13.24
C PHE A 108 -22.46 -3.07 -12.33
N HIS A 109 -23.03 -1.95 -12.75
CA HIS A 109 -24.09 -1.28 -11.99
C HIS A 109 -25.35 -2.11 -11.88
N SER A 110 -25.73 -2.87 -12.92
CA SER A 110 -26.91 -3.73 -12.89
C SER A 110 -26.82 -4.84 -11.83
N VAL A 111 -25.59 -5.32 -11.56
CA VAL A 111 -25.29 -6.29 -10.49
C VAL A 111 -25.19 -5.62 -9.12
N GLY A 112 -24.86 -4.32 -9.09
CA GLY A 112 -24.77 -3.50 -7.88
C GLY A 112 -23.34 -3.12 -7.48
N TRP A 113 -22.34 -3.43 -8.32
CA TRP A 113 -20.95 -3.03 -8.09
C TRP A 113 -20.77 -1.51 -8.16
N ASN A 114 -19.91 -0.97 -7.30
CA ASN A 114 -19.44 0.41 -7.37
C ASN A 114 -18.07 0.46 -8.05
N ILE A 115 -17.97 1.06 -9.24
CA ILE A 115 -16.70 1.18 -9.95
C ILE A 115 -15.90 2.30 -9.30
N THR A 116 -14.77 1.95 -8.70
CA THR A 116 -13.97 2.87 -7.88
C THR A 116 -12.69 3.34 -8.54
N GLN A 117 -12.20 2.59 -9.52
CA GLN A 117 -10.95 2.82 -10.25
C GLN A 117 -11.10 2.22 -11.65
N THR A 118 -10.42 2.80 -12.63
CA THR A 118 -10.32 2.27 -13.99
C THR A 118 -8.91 2.39 -14.54
N SER A 119 -8.59 1.65 -15.58
CA SER A 119 -7.35 1.84 -16.35
C SER A 119 -7.57 1.63 -17.85
N GLN A 120 -6.64 2.12 -18.66
CA GLN A 120 -6.57 1.87 -20.10
C GLN A 120 -5.28 1.14 -20.44
N ASN A 121 -5.38 -0.07 -20.98
CA ASN A 121 -4.25 -0.84 -21.52
C ASN A 121 -3.84 -0.35 -22.92
N TYR A 122 -2.60 -0.64 -23.32
CA TYR A 122 -2.03 -0.29 -24.64
C TYR A 122 -2.04 1.21 -25.03
N GLY A 123 -2.19 2.11 -24.06
CA GLY A 123 -2.12 3.55 -24.26
C GLY A 123 -3.13 4.29 -23.40
N TRP A 124 -3.43 5.53 -23.78
CA TRP A 124 -4.47 6.32 -23.14
C TRP A 124 -5.06 7.33 -24.11
N THR A 125 -6.38 7.50 -24.04
CA THR A 125 -7.11 8.48 -24.85
C THR A 125 -8.08 9.28 -23.98
N LEU A 126 -8.22 10.57 -24.30
CA LEU A 126 -9.13 11.46 -23.59
C LEU A 126 -10.61 11.03 -23.74
N GLU A 127 -11.01 10.58 -24.93
CA GLU A 127 -12.40 10.15 -25.17
C GLU A 127 -12.80 8.95 -24.29
N ARG A 128 -11.88 8.01 -24.09
CA ARG A 128 -12.12 6.85 -23.22
C ARG A 128 -12.04 7.23 -21.74
N ASP A 129 -11.11 8.12 -21.35
CA ASP A 129 -11.04 8.67 -20.00
C ASP A 129 -12.36 9.34 -19.59
N GLU A 130 -12.98 10.09 -20.51
CA GLU A 130 -14.28 10.70 -20.29
C GLU A 130 -15.38 9.66 -20.03
N ILE A 131 -15.35 8.52 -20.73
CA ILE A 131 -16.31 7.43 -20.51
C ILE A 131 -16.03 6.74 -19.17
N LEU A 132 -14.81 6.28 -18.94
CA LEU A 132 -14.44 5.53 -17.74
C LEU A 132 -14.63 6.39 -16.47
N GLY A 133 -14.20 7.65 -16.53
CA GLY A 133 -14.25 8.61 -15.44
C GLY A 133 -15.66 9.11 -15.10
N TYR A 134 -16.57 9.24 -16.08
CA TYR A 134 -17.84 9.96 -15.90
C TYR A 134 -19.11 9.26 -16.36
N TYR A 135 -19.03 8.21 -17.20
CA TYR A 135 -20.24 7.57 -17.70
C TYR A 135 -21.00 6.87 -16.57
N ASN A 136 -22.31 7.14 -16.50
CA ASN A 136 -23.25 6.53 -15.57
C ASN A 136 -22.76 6.55 -14.11
N LEU A 137 -22.16 7.67 -13.66
CA LEU A 137 -21.77 7.81 -12.25
C LEU A 137 -23.00 7.65 -11.34
N THR A 138 -22.91 6.72 -10.40
CA THR A 138 -23.85 6.62 -9.29
C THR A 138 -23.53 7.74 -8.28
N GLU A 139 -24.55 8.33 -7.63
CA GLU A 139 -24.38 9.56 -6.84
C GLU A 139 -23.30 9.44 -5.73
N HIS A 140 -22.57 10.54 -5.51
CA HIS A 140 -21.43 10.77 -4.60
C HIS A 140 -19.99 10.51 -5.13
N VAL A 141 -19.78 10.00 -6.35
CA VAL A 141 -18.44 9.96 -6.97
C VAL A 141 -18.28 11.14 -7.94
N ILE A 142 -17.28 12.01 -7.71
CA ILE A 142 -17.03 13.21 -8.53
C ILE A 142 -16.43 12.83 -9.90
N ARG A 143 -15.62 11.77 -9.93
CA ARG A 143 -14.99 11.15 -11.11
C ARG A 143 -14.33 9.85 -10.66
N ARG A 144 -14.35 8.79 -11.46
CA ARG A 144 -13.55 7.57 -11.21
C ARG A 144 -12.11 7.83 -11.67
N PRO A 145 -11.08 7.62 -10.84
CA PRO A 145 -9.70 7.71 -11.32
C PRO A 145 -9.46 6.71 -12.45
N ASP A 146 -8.81 7.16 -13.51
CA ASP A 146 -8.47 6.40 -14.70
C ASP A 146 -6.96 6.46 -14.95
N PHE A 147 -6.36 5.28 -14.99
CA PHE A 147 -4.91 5.11 -15.08
C PHE A 147 -4.45 4.74 -16.48
N VAL A 148 -3.23 5.14 -16.83
CA VAL A 148 -2.54 4.58 -18.00
C VAL A 148 -1.93 3.25 -17.57
N GLN A 149 -2.33 2.14 -18.18
CA GLN A 149 -1.71 0.85 -17.91
C GLN A 149 -0.53 0.61 -18.83
N VAL A 150 0.63 0.28 -18.24
CA VAL A 150 1.88 0.08 -18.98
C VAL A 150 2.49 -1.27 -18.62
N GLY A 151 3.12 -1.93 -19.59
CA GLY A 151 4.02 -3.05 -19.33
C GLY A 151 5.39 -2.52 -18.90
N PRO A 152 5.87 -2.74 -17.65
CA PRO A 152 7.11 -2.14 -17.17
C PRO A 152 8.35 -2.49 -18.00
N TRP A 153 8.39 -3.68 -18.59
CA TRP A 153 9.46 -4.13 -19.50
C TRP A 153 9.62 -3.20 -20.72
N THR A 154 8.57 -2.48 -21.10
CA THR A 154 8.60 -1.52 -22.22
C THR A 154 9.29 -0.19 -21.89
N ILE A 155 9.45 0.12 -20.60
CA ILE A 155 10.13 1.33 -20.11
C ILE A 155 11.64 1.18 -20.24
N SER A 156 12.14 -0.04 -20.04
CA SER A 156 13.55 -0.43 -20.15
C SER A 156 14.50 0.39 -19.29
N GLY A 157 14.15 0.51 -18.01
CA GLY A 157 14.92 1.23 -17.01
C GLY A 157 14.13 2.40 -16.42
N ASN A 158 14.73 3.58 -16.41
CA ASN A 158 14.17 4.77 -15.81
C ASN A 158 13.28 5.55 -16.81
N ILE A 159 11.99 5.70 -16.49
CA ILE A 159 11.02 6.41 -17.33
C ILE A 159 11.43 7.86 -17.61
N SER A 160 12.22 8.51 -16.76
CA SER A 160 12.63 9.91 -16.95
C SER A 160 13.85 10.06 -17.86
N ASN A 161 14.71 9.04 -17.92
CA ASN A 161 16.04 9.15 -18.53
C ASN A 161 16.21 8.28 -19.78
N ASP A 162 15.51 7.15 -19.86
CA ASP A 162 15.64 6.20 -20.95
C ASP A 162 14.61 6.45 -22.06
N SER A 163 14.88 5.96 -23.27
CA SER A 163 14.00 6.16 -24.43
C SER A 163 12.74 5.29 -24.42
N GLY A 164 12.77 4.16 -23.70
CA GLY A 164 11.80 3.07 -23.83
C GLY A 164 12.15 2.11 -24.97
N SER A 165 11.71 0.86 -24.84
CA SER A 165 11.79 -0.18 -25.88
C SER A 165 10.43 -0.64 -26.40
N GLY A 166 9.35 -0.12 -25.79
CA GLY A 166 7.98 -0.41 -26.14
C GLY A 166 7.50 0.14 -27.47
N PRO A 167 6.21 -0.10 -27.79
CA PRO A 167 5.56 0.51 -28.95
C PRO A 167 5.50 2.05 -28.84
N TYR A 168 5.62 2.60 -27.63
CA TYR A 168 5.64 4.04 -27.37
C TYR A 168 6.90 4.45 -26.62
N SER A 169 7.35 5.68 -26.86
CA SER A 169 8.50 6.24 -26.13
C SER A 169 8.16 6.56 -24.67
N ASN A 170 9.15 6.59 -23.79
CA ASN A 170 8.98 7.03 -22.40
C ASN A 170 8.45 8.47 -22.31
N ALA A 171 8.74 9.34 -23.29
CA ALA A 171 8.16 10.68 -23.35
C ALA A 171 6.63 10.65 -23.54
N GLN A 172 6.13 9.70 -24.33
CA GLN A 172 4.69 9.51 -24.54
C GLN A 172 4.03 8.95 -23.27
N TYR A 173 4.63 7.94 -22.61
CA TYR A 173 4.12 7.44 -21.34
C TYR A 173 4.04 8.54 -20.27
N ARG A 174 5.10 9.34 -20.12
CA ARG A 174 5.07 10.50 -19.22
C ARG A 174 3.95 11.48 -19.58
N ALA A 175 3.73 11.77 -20.86
CA ALA A 175 2.66 12.66 -21.30
C ALA A 175 1.27 12.13 -20.90
N TRP A 176 1.02 10.83 -21.07
CA TRP A 176 -0.22 10.20 -20.65
C TRP A 176 -0.40 10.20 -19.14
N ILE A 177 0.63 9.84 -18.36
CA ILE A 177 0.56 9.83 -16.88
C ILE A 177 0.27 11.24 -16.32
N ASN A 178 0.77 12.30 -16.98
CA ASN A 178 0.43 13.68 -16.59
C ASN A 178 -1.04 14.02 -16.86
N GLN A 179 -1.63 13.45 -17.91
CA GLN A 179 -3.00 13.73 -18.36
C GLN A 179 -4.05 12.90 -17.63
N SER A 180 -3.72 11.65 -17.28
CA SER A 180 -4.55 10.71 -16.52
C SER A 180 -4.50 10.99 -15.01
N ASP A 181 -5.08 10.12 -14.19
CA ASP A 181 -4.95 10.18 -12.72
C ASP A 181 -3.70 9.46 -12.18
N GLY A 182 -2.91 8.89 -13.09
CA GLY A 182 -1.68 8.19 -12.76
C GLY A 182 -1.42 7.00 -13.67
N VAL A 183 -0.76 6.00 -13.10
CA VAL A 183 -0.28 4.83 -13.84
C VAL A 183 -0.76 3.54 -13.17
N SER A 184 -1.06 2.53 -13.96
CA SER A 184 -1.10 1.14 -13.52
C SER A 184 -0.05 0.33 -14.27
N THR A 185 0.45 -0.75 -13.68
CA THR A 185 1.36 -1.65 -14.39
C THR A 185 0.73 -3.01 -14.60
N ASP A 186 1.02 -3.61 -15.75
CA ASP A 186 0.96 -5.06 -15.92
C ASP A 186 2.13 -5.72 -15.16
N GLY A 187 2.04 -7.01 -14.85
CA GLY A 187 2.98 -7.65 -13.92
C GLY A 187 3.17 -9.16 -14.02
N PRO A 188 3.48 -9.73 -15.21
CA PRO A 188 3.84 -11.15 -15.30
C PRO A 188 5.11 -11.46 -14.51
N LEU A 189 5.00 -12.29 -13.47
CA LEU A 189 6.13 -12.59 -12.59
C LEU A 189 7.24 -13.43 -13.26
N GLY A 190 6.97 -14.02 -14.43
CA GLY A 190 8.03 -14.60 -15.26
C GLY A 190 9.07 -13.57 -15.69
N PHE A 191 8.63 -12.40 -16.18
CA PHE A 191 9.52 -11.30 -16.54
C PHE A 191 10.16 -10.64 -15.32
N TRP A 192 9.48 -10.63 -14.17
CA TRP A 192 10.07 -10.17 -12.91
C TRP A 192 11.25 -11.05 -12.50
N GLN A 193 11.11 -12.39 -12.60
CA GLN A 193 12.12 -13.35 -12.18
C GLN A 193 13.48 -13.10 -12.87
N ASN A 194 13.47 -12.92 -14.20
CA ASN A 194 14.68 -12.76 -14.99
C ASN A 194 15.01 -11.29 -15.34
N ASP A 195 14.26 -10.35 -14.77
CA ASP A 195 14.34 -8.92 -15.06
C ASP A 195 14.33 -8.60 -16.56
N PHE A 196 13.38 -9.22 -17.28
CA PHE A 196 13.28 -9.07 -18.73
C PHE A 196 13.12 -7.60 -19.12
N GLN A 197 14.06 -7.11 -19.92
CA GLN A 197 14.12 -5.71 -20.36
C GLN A 197 14.02 -4.70 -19.19
N GLN A 198 14.70 -4.97 -18.06
CA GLN A 198 14.67 -4.10 -16.87
C GLN A 198 13.24 -3.89 -16.36
N MET A 199 12.48 -4.99 -16.25
CA MET A 199 11.11 -4.97 -15.76
C MET A 199 11.04 -4.37 -14.34
N ARG A 200 12.01 -4.70 -13.48
CA ARG A 200 12.01 -4.25 -12.09
C ARG A 200 12.24 -2.75 -12.01
N GLU A 201 13.33 -2.25 -12.59
CA GLU A 201 13.62 -0.82 -12.64
C GLU A 201 12.52 -0.03 -13.34
N GLY A 202 11.97 -0.58 -14.44
CA GLY A 202 10.81 -0.02 -15.12
C GLY A 202 9.61 0.16 -14.19
N SER A 203 9.30 -0.86 -13.39
CA SER A 203 8.17 -0.87 -12.46
C SER A 203 8.37 0.14 -11.33
N PHE A 204 9.57 0.19 -10.73
CA PHE A 204 9.88 1.18 -9.70
C PHE A 204 9.79 2.60 -10.25
N SER A 205 10.36 2.81 -11.45
CA SER A 205 10.49 4.14 -12.02
C SER A 205 9.14 4.76 -12.40
N VAL A 206 8.17 3.97 -12.88
CA VAL A 206 6.84 4.49 -13.19
C VAL A 206 6.08 4.92 -11.94
N VAL A 207 6.20 4.16 -10.84
CA VAL A 207 5.59 4.51 -9.54
C VAL A 207 6.20 5.81 -9.00
N GLN A 208 7.54 5.85 -8.91
CA GLN A 208 8.27 7.04 -8.45
C GLN A 208 7.92 8.28 -9.29
N TYR A 209 7.81 8.12 -10.62
CA TYR A 209 7.42 9.21 -11.50
C TYR A 209 6.01 9.72 -11.19
N ALA A 210 5.01 8.83 -11.11
CA ALA A 210 3.64 9.20 -10.80
C ALA A 210 3.55 9.96 -9.45
N HIS A 211 4.19 9.45 -8.41
CA HIS A 211 4.24 10.11 -7.10
C HIS A 211 4.94 11.47 -7.14
N SER A 212 6.01 11.61 -7.92
CA SER A 212 6.75 12.88 -8.04
C SER A 212 5.91 14.03 -8.60
N ILE A 213 4.85 13.72 -9.34
CA ILE A 213 3.89 14.69 -9.90
C ILE A 213 2.53 14.65 -9.19
N GLY A 214 2.43 13.99 -8.03
CA GLY A 214 1.23 13.94 -7.21
C GLY A 214 0.09 13.10 -7.78
N LYS A 215 0.41 12.09 -8.60
CA LYS A 215 -0.53 11.12 -9.17
C LYS A 215 -0.45 9.79 -8.43
N GLN A 216 -1.45 8.93 -8.60
CA GLN A 216 -1.45 7.60 -7.97
C GLN A 216 -0.76 6.57 -8.85
N ALA A 217 -0.34 5.46 -8.24
CA ALA A 217 0.21 4.31 -8.93
C ALA A 217 -0.47 3.00 -8.49
N ALA A 218 -0.76 2.14 -9.46
CA ALA A 218 -1.19 0.77 -9.22
C ALA A 218 -0.17 -0.22 -9.81
N VAL A 219 0.11 -1.31 -9.12
CA VAL A 219 1.01 -2.36 -9.61
C VAL A 219 0.31 -3.71 -9.58
N MET A 220 0.32 -4.41 -10.71
CA MET A 220 -0.21 -5.76 -10.80
C MET A 220 0.87 -6.80 -10.47
N LEU A 221 0.46 -7.89 -9.82
CA LEU A 221 1.20 -9.14 -9.71
C LEU A 221 0.37 -10.25 -10.38
N CYS A 222 0.94 -10.87 -11.42
CA CYS A 222 0.29 -11.92 -12.19
C CYS A 222 1.17 -13.18 -12.24
N PRO A 223 0.57 -14.39 -12.07
CA PRO A 223 1.30 -15.64 -12.15
C PRO A 223 1.84 -15.96 -13.55
N TYR A 224 1.45 -15.22 -14.58
CA TYR A 224 1.88 -15.45 -15.96
C TYR A 224 3.41 -15.51 -16.10
N GLY A 225 3.89 -16.64 -16.63
CA GLY A 225 5.32 -16.88 -16.85
C GLY A 225 5.90 -16.16 -18.09
N ALA A 226 5.06 -15.60 -18.97
CA ALA A 226 5.48 -14.86 -20.17
C ALA A 226 6.58 -15.54 -21.01
N GLY A 227 6.53 -16.88 -21.10
CA GLY A 227 7.51 -17.69 -21.84
C GLY A 227 8.87 -17.89 -21.16
N VAL A 228 9.06 -17.40 -19.93
CA VAL A 228 10.30 -17.60 -19.15
C VAL A 228 10.37 -19.03 -18.63
N VAL A 229 11.21 -19.85 -19.28
CA VAL A 229 11.29 -21.30 -19.05
C VAL A 229 11.74 -21.72 -17.64
N THR A 230 12.39 -20.83 -16.89
CA THR A 230 12.86 -21.11 -15.53
C THR A 230 11.80 -20.86 -14.46
N TYR A 231 10.75 -20.11 -14.82
CA TYR A 231 9.66 -19.74 -13.93
C TYR A 231 8.57 -20.83 -13.94
N ASN A 232 8.06 -21.16 -12.75
CA ASN A 232 6.92 -22.04 -12.57
C ASN A 232 5.98 -21.46 -11.51
N SER A 233 4.79 -21.03 -11.90
CA SER A 233 3.82 -20.37 -11.00
C SER A 233 3.40 -21.23 -9.82
N THR A 234 3.26 -22.55 -9.99
CA THR A 234 2.93 -23.50 -8.90
C THR A 234 4.02 -23.65 -7.83
N ARG A 235 5.22 -23.12 -8.11
CA ARG A 235 6.36 -23.09 -7.19
C ARG A 235 6.73 -21.67 -6.75
N ASP A 236 6.68 -20.72 -7.68
CA ASP A 236 7.37 -19.44 -7.55
C ASP A 236 6.45 -18.26 -7.29
N PHE A 237 5.16 -18.32 -7.64
CA PHE A 237 4.28 -17.16 -7.70
C PHE A 237 4.26 -16.35 -6.41
N VAL A 238 3.95 -16.98 -5.28
CA VAL A 238 3.87 -16.26 -4.00
C VAL A 238 5.25 -15.76 -3.55
N THR A 239 6.30 -16.57 -3.71
CA THR A 239 7.65 -16.17 -3.32
C THR A 239 8.14 -14.96 -4.12
N LEU A 240 7.92 -14.94 -5.43
CA LEU A 240 8.30 -13.83 -6.29
C LEU A 240 7.39 -12.62 -6.12
N GLY A 241 6.09 -12.82 -5.84
CA GLY A 241 5.17 -11.74 -5.53
C GLY A 241 5.54 -11.03 -4.22
N ILE A 242 5.94 -11.78 -3.19
CA ILE A 242 6.51 -11.24 -1.95
C ILE A 242 7.78 -10.42 -2.26
N SER A 243 8.69 -10.97 -3.05
CA SER A 243 9.91 -10.25 -3.49
C SER A 243 9.56 -8.95 -4.21
N ALA A 244 8.55 -8.97 -5.08
CA ALA A 244 8.12 -7.80 -5.82
C ALA A 244 7.60 -6.70 -4.89
N ILE A 245 6.76 -7.02 -3.91
CA ILE A 245 6.27 -6.06 -2.90
C ILE A 245 7.46 -5.46 -2.12
N GLN A 246 8.33 -6.32 -1.59
CA GLN A 246 9.49 -5.90 -0.81
C GLN A 246 10.45 -5.02 -1.62
N GLU A 247 10.74 -5.39 -2.87
CA GLU A 247 11.63 -4.61 -3.72
C GLU A 247 11.01 -3.26 -4.12
N HIS A 248 9.69 -3.15 -4.30
CA HIS A 248 9.04 -1.84 -4.52
C HIS A 248 9.21 -0.93 -3.30
N GLU A 249 8.94 -1.44 -2.10
CA GLU A 249 9.12 -0.71 -0.85
C GLU A 249 10.59 -0.30 -0.62
N ASP A 250 11.53 -1.22 -0.88
CA ASP A 250 12.97 -1.00 -0.72
C ASP A 250 13.54 -0.03 -1.78
N ASN A 251 12.78 0.27 -2.83
CA ASN A 251 13.14 1.26 -3.85
C ASN A 251 12.31 2.55 -3.74
N ASP A 252 11.63 2.81 -2.62
CA ASP A 252 10.73 3.98 -2.45
C ASP A 252 9.68 4.08 -3.58
N ALA A 253 9.22 2.93 -4.06
CA ALA A 253 8.26 2.76 -5.15
C ALA A 253 7.03 1.95 -4.70
N ASP A 254 6.64 2.11 -3.44
CA ASP A 254 5.47 1.48 -2.83
C ASP A 254 4.17 2.05 -3.43
N PRO A 255 3.36 1.27 -4.18
CA PRO A 255 2.22 1.81 -4.93
C PRO A 255 1.03 2.16 -4.05
N ASP A 256 0.09 2.97 -4.54
CA ASP A 256 -1.17 3.24 -3.84
C ASP A 256 -2.12 2.03 -3.90
N ILE A 257 -1.95 1.18 -4.91
CA ILE A 257 -2.83 0.05 -5.20
C ILE A 257 -1.99 -1.17 -5.62
N TRP A 258 -2.17 -2.30 -4.95
CA TRP A 258 -1.78 -3.61 -5.49
C TRP A 258 -2.97 -4.27 -6.18
N ILE A 259 -2.71 -4.89 -7.33
CA ILE A 259 -3.66 -5.71 -8.06
C ILE A 259 -3.09 -7.13 -8.09
N ILE A 260 -3.80 -8.09 -7.51
CA ILE A 260 -3.45 -9.51 -7.62
C ILE A 260 -4.41 -10.12 -8.63
N PHE A 261 -3.91 -10.46 -9.81
CA PHE A 261 -4.76 -10.88 -10.92
C PHE A 261 -4.13 -12.06 -11.67
N GLU A 262 -4.90 -13.12 -11.84
CA GLU A 262 -4.53 -14.24 -12.70
C GLU A 262 -5.00 -13.99 -14.13
N TYR A 263 -4.06 -14.13 -15.07
CA TYR A 263 -4.37 -14.34 -16.47
C TYR A 263 -3.28 -15.22 -17.11
N ALA A 264 -3.66 -15.94 -18.17
CA ALA A 264 -2.77 -16.76 -18.99
C ALA A 264 -1.99 -17.83 -18.21
N ASP A 265 -2.49 -18.28 -17.05
CA ASP A 265 -1.93 -19.38 -16.27
C ASP A 265 -2.98 -20.19 -15.49
N ASN A 266 -3.59 -21.17 -16.16
CA ASN A 266 -4.44 -22.18 -15.51
C ASN A 266 -3.69 -23.25 -14.68
N THR A 267 -2.37 -23.16 -14.48
CA THR A 267 -1.63 -24.21 -13.76
C THR A 267 -1.55 -23.94 -12.26
N ILE A 268 -1.49 -22.67 -11.86
CA ILE A 268 -1.58 -22.29 -10.44
C ILE A 268 -3.02 -22.42 -9.94
N PRO A 269 -3.29 -23.01 -8.76
CA PRO A 269 -4.64 -23.05 -8.24
C PRO A 269 -5.09 -21.66 -7.75
N ALA A 270 -6.38 -21.36 -7.84
CA ALA A 270 -6.91 -20.13 -7.27
C ALA A 270 -7.01 -20.17 -5.73
N VAL A 271 -7.27 -21.35 -5.15
CA VAL A 271 -7.51 -21.59 -3.71
C VAL A 271 -6.71 -22.78 -3.19
N PRO A 272 -6.47 -22.91 -1.87
CA PRO A 272 -6.90 -22.04 -0.77
C PRO A 272 -6.06 -20.77 -0.62
N GLU A 273 -6.53 -19.80 0.15
CA GLU A 273 -5.75 -18.58 0.47
C GLU A 273 -4.61 -18.86 1.46
N GLN A 274 -4.74 -19.91 2.27
CA GLN A 274 -3.74 -20.26 3.29
C GLN A 274 -3.64 -21.76 3.57
N ILE A 275 -2.48 -22.18 4.07
CA ILE A 275 -2.23 -23.51 4.63
C ILE A 275 -1.54 -23.32 5.98
N ASN A 276 -2.16 -23.80 7.06
CA ASN A 276 -1.65 -23.71 8.43
C ASN A 276 -1.31 -22.27 8.90
N GLY A 277 -2.04 -21.25 8.42
CA GLY A 277 -1.79 -19.84 8.77
C GLY A 277 -0.80 -19.13 7.85
N TYR A 278 -0.17 -19.83 6.90
CA TYR A 278 0.77 -19.27 5.92
C TYR A 278 0.07 -19.07 4.58
N PRO A 279 0.44 -18.06 3.78
CA PRO A 279 -0.07 -17.94 2.42
C PRO A 279 0.21 -19.22 1.63
N ALA A 280 -0.84 -19.80 1.02
CA ALA A 280 -0.67 -20.94 0.13
C ALA A 280 -0.10 -20.46 -1.21
N ASN A 281 0.60 -21.31 -1.97
CA ASN A 281 1.01 -20.94 -3.32
C ASN A 281 -0.16 -21.04 -4.32
N SER A 282 -1.02 -20.03 -4.27
CA SER A 282 -2.26 -19.87 -5.04
C SER A 282 -2.49 -18.37 -5.33
N THR A 283 -3.44 -18.05 -6.21
CA THR A 283 -3.76 -16.63 -6.52
C THR A 283 -4.36 -15.92 -5.31
N THR A 284 -5.29 -16.55 -4.59
CA THR A 284 -5.81 -16.02 -3.31
C THR A 284 -4.77 -16.00 -2.20
N GLY A 285 -3.76 -16.87 -2.24
CA GLY A 285 -2.69 -16.88 -1.25
C GLY A 285 -1.73 -15.70 -1.38
N MET A 286 -1.48 -15.23 -2.61
CA MET A 286 -0.76 -13.98 -2.82
C MET A 286 -1.58 -12.77 -2.33
N ALA A 287 -2.90 -12.75 -2.59
CA ALA A 287 -3.79 -11.73 -2.06
C ALA A 287 -3.85 -11.75 -0.52
N PHE A 288 -3.87 -12.94 0.09
CA PHE A 288 -3.80 -13.10 1.54
C PHE A 288 -2.51 -12.52 2.12
N TYR A 289 -1.35 -12.81 1.51
CA TYR A 289 -0.09 -12.21 1.92
C TYR A 289 -0.15 -10.68 1.84
N ALA A 290 -0.55 -10.11 0.68
CA ALA A 290 -0.57 -8.66 0.49
C ALA A 290 -1.47 -7.96 1.53
N LEU A 291 -2.66 -8.53 1.79
CA LEU A 291 -3.60 -8.00 2.78
C LEU A 291 -3.01 -8.02 4.19
N LYS A 292 -2.36 -9.12 4.56
CA LYS A 292 -1.72 -9.27 5.87
C LYS A 292 -0.49 -8.38 6.02
N HIS A 293 0.32 -8.24 4.98
CA HIS A 293 1.47 -7.33 4.95
C HIS A 293 1.03 -5.89 5.20
N ARG A 294 -0.03 -5.46 4.53
CA ARG A 294 -0.62 -4.14 4.73
C ARG A 294 -1.27 -3.98 6.12
N ASP A 295 -2.09 -4.94 6.55
CA ASP A 295 -3.00 -4.77 7.69
C ASP A 295 -2.45 -5.26 9.03
N GLY A 296 -1.41 -6.08 9.02
CA GLY A 296 -0.90 -6.76 10.20
C GLY A 296 -1.51 -8.14 10.40
N GLU A 297 -0.71 -9.05 10.95
CA GLU A 297 -1.20 -10.25 11.63
C GLU A 297 -1.44 -9.91 13.12
N ASP A 298 -2.63 -10.22 13.62
CA ASP A 298 -3.04 -9.92 14.99
C ASP A 298 -2.01 -10.37 16.02
N LYS A 299 -1.62 -9.45 16.92
CA LYS A 299 -0.70 -9.72 18.05
C LYS A 299 0.68 -10.22 17.66
N THR A 300 1.15 -9.89 16.46
CA THR A 300 2.51 -10.24 16.02
C THR A 300 3.46 -9.07 15.98
N LEU A 301 2.97 -7.83 15.91
CA LEU A 301 3.80 -6.64 15.87
C LEU A 301 3.64 -5.83 17.16
N ASP A 302 4.72 -5.70 17.93
CA ASP A 302 4.71 -5.09 19.26
C ASP A 302 5.72 -3.93 19.36
N LEU A 303 5.38 -2.92 20.16
CA LEU A 303 6.21 -1.76 20.49
C LEU A 303 6.51 -1.73 21.99
N TYR A 304 7.79 -1.60 22.38
CA TYR A 304 8.15 -1.48 23.79
C TYR A 304 9.49 -0.77 24.03
N ILE A 305 9.67 -0.20 25.21
CA ILE A 305 10.96 0.34 25.65
C ILE A 305 11.76 -0.73 26.41
N ASN A 306 13.04 -0.80 26.08
CA ASN A 306 14.03 -1.50 26.89
C ASN A 306 14.84 -0.48 27.73
N GLU A 307 14.76 -0.62 29.05
CA GLU A 307 15.64 0.10 29.98
C GLU A 307 16.97 -0.65 30.14
N GLY A 308 18.07 -0.05 29.67
CA GLY A 308 19.42 -0.54 29.96
C GLY A 308 19.87 -0.15 31.37
N LYS A 309 19.49 -0.91 32.40
CA LYS A 309 20.20 -0.88 33.69
C LYS A 309 21.37 -1.85 33.59
N ILE A 310 22.53 -1.51 34.18
CA ILE A 310 23.73 -2.37 34.15
C ILE A 310 23.34 -3.79 34.59
N GLY A 311 23.39 -4.74 33.66
CA GLY A 311 23.15 -6.17 33.91
C GLY A 311 21.69 -6.65 33.93
N GLN A 312 20.69 -5.79 33.69
CA GLN A 312 19.28 -6.22 33.63
C GLN A 312 18.46 -5.39 32.63
N PHE A 313 17.83 -6.06 31.68
CA PHE A 313 16.84 -5.48 30.76
C PHE A 313 15.44 -5.56 31.39
N THR A 314 14.71 -4.45 31.36
CA THR A 314 13.28 -4.41 31.75
C THR A 314 12.48 -3.95 30.56
N TYR A 315 11.46 -4.73 30.19
CA TYR A 315 10.54 -4.46 29.08
C TYR A 315 9.32 -3.72 29.61
N ILE A 316 9.04 -2.56 29.02
CA ILE A 316 7.89 -1.73 29.40
C ILE A 316 6.99 -1.57 28.17
N LYS A 317 5.79 -2.17 28.27
CA LYS A 317 4.71 -2.07 27.27
C LYS A 317 3.62 -1.05 27.66
N GLU A 318 3.65 -0.57 28.90
CA GLU A 318 2.68 0.39 29.44
C GLU A 318 3.27 1.80 29.46
N ASP A 319 2.50 2.78 29.93
CA ASP A 319 2.93 4.16 30.09
C ASP A 319 4.29 4.24 30.80
N PHE A 320 5.26 4.82 30.10
CA PHE A 320 6.62 4.98 30.58
C PHE A 320 6.79 6.37 31.18
N VAL A 321 7.29 6.49 32.41
CA VAL A 321 7.48 7.79 33.07
C VAL A 321 8.97 8.12 33.15
N LEU A 322 9.36 9.23 32.52
CA LEU A 322 10.69 9.79 32.64
C LEU A 322 10.89 10.37 34.04
N LYS A 323 12.07 10.13 34.63
CA LYS A 323 12.34 10.61 35.99
C LYS A 323 12.47 12.13 36.02
N SER A 324 11.65 12.79 36.84
CA SER A 324 11.62 14.27 36.95
C SER A 324 12.88 14.92 37.55
N ASP A 325 13.75 14.14 38.20
CA ASP A 325 14.92 14.59 38.95
C ASP A 325 16.23 14.67 38.13
N ILE A 326 16.16 14.43 36.82
CA ILE A 326 17.33 14.45 35.92
C ILE A 326 17.93 15.86 35.82
N PRO A 327 19.22 16.12 36.03
CA PRO A 327 19.78 17.47 35.95
C PRO A 327 19.69 18.11 34.54
N ILE A 328 19.61 19.45 34.48
CA ILE A 328 19.69 20.19 33.21
C ILE A 328 21.05 19.92 32.56
N GLY A 329 21.05 19.62 31.25
CA GLY A 329 22.21 19.24 30.46
C GLY A 329 22.50 17.74 30.47
N THR A 330 21.78 16.92 31.26
CA THR A 330 21.91 15.46 31.23
C THR A 330 21.10 14.87 30.09
N THR A 331 21.73 13.96 29.35
CA THR A 331 21.10 13.11 28.34
C THR A 331 20.91 11.70 28.89
N ILE A 332 19.72 11.16 28.72
CA ILE A 332 19.41 9.76 28.99
C ILE A 332 18.95 9.08 27.71
N ASN A 333 19.34 7.82 27.57
CA ASN A 333 19.11 7.04 26.36
C ASN A 333 18.30 5.79 26.70
N TYR A 334 17.36 5.48 25.83
CA TYR A 334 16.63 4.22 25.83
C TYR A 334 16.66 3.61 24.43
N THR A 335 16.29 2.33 24.34
CA THR A 335 16.03 1.69 23.06
C THR A 335 14.55 1.37 22.98
N LEU A 336 13.89 1.99 22.00
CA LEU A 336 12.56 1.62 21.56
C LEU A 336 12.68 0.43 20.62
N ASN A 337 12.02 -0.68 20.93
CA ASN A 337 12.08 -1.89 20.14
C ASN A 337 10.75 -2.14 19.46
N ILE A 338 10.85 -2.64 18.24
CA ILE A 338 9.75 -3.14 17.43
C ILE A 338 10.00 -4.61 17.21
N ALA A 339 9.14 -5.46 17.78
CA ALA A 339 9.27 -6.91 17.66
C ALA A 339 8.23 -7.45 16.69
N ASN A 340 8.68 -8.34 15.81
CA ASN A 340 7.81 -9.13 14.96
C ASN A 340 7.87 -10.60 15.38
N TYR A 341 6.77 -11.08 15.94
CA TYR A 341 6.56 -12.47 16.37
C TYR A 341 5.88 -13.34 15.29
N SER A 342 5.58 -12.77 14.12
CA SER A 342 5.06 -13.57 13.01
C SER A 342 6.14 -14.53 12.52
N PRO A 343 5.82 -15.80 12.27
CA PRO A 343 6.78 -16.76 11.74
C PRO A 343 7.00 -16.65 10.22
N TRP A 344 6.20 -15.85 9.52
CA TRP A 344 6.24 -15.78 8.04
C TRP A 344 6.10 -14.37 7.45
N LEU A 345 5.46 -13.46 8.17
CA LEU A 345 5.16 -12.12 7.66
C LEU A 345 6.25 -11.15 8.06
N ASP A 346 6.89 -10.51 7.09
CA ASP A 346 7.67 -9.30 7.33
C ASP A 346 6.77 -8.06 7.29
N TYR A 347 7.26 -6.96 7.85
CA TYR A 347 6.56 -5.67 7.82
C TYR A 347 7.46 -4.55 7.29
N ALA A 348 6.92 -3.75 6.37
CA ALA A 348 7.35 -2.37 6.15
C ALA A 348 6.76 -1.44 7.23
N ALA A 349 7.04 -1.78 8.49
CA ALA A 349 6.40 -1.14 9.64
C ALA A 349 6.60 0.38 9.61
N CYS A 350 5.57 1.13 9.97
CA CYS A 350 5.61 2.59 10.05
C CYS A 350 5.50 3.03 11.50
N ILE A 351 6.48 3.79 11.97
CA ILE A 351 6.48 4.37 13.32
C ILE A 351 6.48 5.89 13.26
N ARG A 352 5.69 6.53 14.12
CA ARG A 352 5.66 7.99 14.22
C ARG A 352 5.41 8.47 15.63
N VAL A 353 5.72 9.73 15.87
CA VAL A 353 5.54 10.40 17.15
C VAL A 353 4.53 11.52 16.97
N LEU A 354 3.47 11.52 17.79
CA LEU A 354 2.44 12.55 17.77
C LEU A 354 2.91 13.81 18.52
N MET A 355 3.88 14.51 17.94
CA MET A 355 4.33 15.81 18.42
C MET A 355 4.78 16.68 17.24
N SER A 356 4.50 17.97 17.32
CA SER A 356 4.87 18.94 16.27
C SER A 356 6.32 19.44 16.36
N SER A 357 7.05 19.08 17.43
CA SER A 357 8.46 19.45 17.56
C SER A 357 9.23 18.48 18.47
N ASN A 358 10.54 18.44 18.28
CA ASN A 358 11.50 17.70 19.10
C ASN A 358 11.89 18.45 20.39
N GLN A 359 11.28 19.60 20.67
CA GLN A 359 11.45 20.33 21.93
C GLN A 359 10.12 20.38 22.68
N GLN A 360 10.07 19.73 23.83
CA GLN A 360 8.85 19.66 24.63
C GLN A 360 9.15 19.95 26.08
N ASN A 361 8.59 21.05 26.59
CA ASN A 361 8.52 21.34 28.03
C ASN A 361 9.86 21.11 28.79
N GLY A 362 10.95 21.63 28.23
CA GLY A 362 12.29 21.51 28.82
C GLY A 362 13.06 20.24 28.46
N TRP A 363 12.56 19.44 27.52
CA TRP A 363 13.25 18.31 26.91
C TRP A 363 13.55 18.55 25.43
N PHE A 364 14.71 18.10 25.00
CA PHE A 364 15.07 17.90 23.60
C PHE A 364 15.16 16.40 23.33
N ILE A 365 14.44 15.94 22.31
CA ILE A 365 14.24 14.51 22.05
C ILE A 365 14.82 14.18 20.68
N GLN A 366 15.70 13.19 20.64
CA GLN A 366 16.31 12.72 19.39
C GLN A 366 16.06 11.24 19.19
N TYR A 367 15.91 10.85 17.93
CA TYR A 367 15.71 9.49 17.49
C TYR A 367 16.81 9.12 16.52
N SER A 368 17.44 7.96 16.70
CA SER A 368 18.41 7.46 15.74
C SER A 368 18.33 5.97 15.53
N ILE A 369 18.61 5.53 14.31
CA ILE A 369 18.75 4.13 13.93
C ILE A 369 20.13 3.96 13.32
N SER A 370 20.91 2.98 13.81
CA SER A 370 22.28 2.74 13.33
C SER A 370 23.18 4.00 13.28
N GLY A 371 22.96 4.96 14.18
CA GLY A 371 23.69 6.23 14.26
C GLY A 371 23.20 7.35 13.33
N ILE A 372 22.17 7.09 12.51
CA ILE A 372 21.53 8.08 11.64
C ILE A 372 20.40 8.76 12.39
N ASP A 373 20.39 10.10 12.44
CA ASP A 373 19.30 10.88 13.05
C ASP A 373 18.04 10.82 12.16
N ILE A 374 16.96 10.31 12.72
CA ILE A 374 15.65 10.16 12.06
C ILE A 374 14.57 11.06 12.69
N THR A 375 14.96 12.00 13.56
CA THR A 375 14.03 12.80 14.38
C THR A 375 12.99 13.54 13.54
N THR A 376 13.41 14.21 12.46
CA THR A 376 12.50 14.94 11.56
C THR A 376 11.47 14.03 10.91
N ILE A 377 11.87 12.81 10.54
CA ILE A 377 11.01 11.81 9.90
C ILE A 377 10.03 11.24 10.93
N MET A 378 10.50 10.91 12.14
CA MET A 378 9.68 10.40 13.25
C MET A 378 8.56 11.36 13.66
N THR A 379 8.82 12.68 13.63
CA THR A 379 7.82 13.72 13.96
C THR A 379 7.03 14.21 12.75
N SER A 380 7.22 13.59 11.58
CA SER A 380 6.44 13.92 10.38
C SER A 380 5.10 13.17 10.38
N ALA A 381 4.17 13.63 9.53
CA ALA A 381 2.90 12.96 9.28
C ALA A 381 3.06 11.48 8.89
N ASN A 382 4.12 11.20 8.12
CA ASN A 382 4.34 9.94 7.43
C ASN A 382 5.17 8.94 8.24
N GLY A 383 5.80 9.39 9.33
CA GLY A 383 6.65 8.56 10.17
C GLY A 383 7.90 8.03 9.45
N PHE A 384 8.66 7.23 10.19
CA PHE A 384 9.76 6.42 9.65
C PHE A 384 9.22 5.04 9.24
N VAL A 385 9.64 4.56 8.07
CA VAL A 385 9.23 3.25 7.55
C VAL A 385 10.43 2.31 7.55
N PHE A 386 10.25 1.13 8.13
CA PHE A 386 11.26 0.08 8.23
C PHE A 386 11.29 -0.74 6.94
N VAL A 387 12.12 -0.30 5.99
CA VAL A 387 12.42 -0.98 4.73
C VAL A 387 13.91 -1.26 4.61
N ARG A 388 14.33 -1.98 3.56
CA ARG A 388 15.72 -2.32 3.25
C ARG A 388 16.37 -3.05 4.43
N GLU A 389 17.57 -2.63 4.84
CA GLU A 389 18.30 -3.20 5.98
C GLU A 389 17.57 -3.06 7.33
N ASN A 390 16.57 -2.18 7.42
CA ASN A 390 15.80 -1.97 8.65
C ASN A 390 14.48 -2.76 8.67
N ARG A 391 14.12 -3.48 7.60
CA ARG A 391 12.85 -4.22 7.51
C ARG A 391 12.61 -5.11 8.74
N VAL A 392 11.36 -5.13 9.23
CA VAL A 392 10.99 -5.92 10.41
C VAL A 392 10.65 -7.35 9.97
N HIS A 393 11.69 -8.15 9.74
CA HIS A 393 11.57 -9.54 9.30
C HIS A 393 10.90 -10.46 10.34
N PRO A 394 10.38 -11.64 9.93
CA PRO A 394 9.81 -12.63 10.82
C PRO A 394 10.75 -12.99 11.98
N ASN A 395 10.22 -13.05 13.20
CA ASN A 395 10.97 -13.37 14.41
C ASN A 395 12.18 -12.46 14.69
N THR A 396 12.12 -11.19 14.27
CA THR A 396 13.19 -10.22 14.53
C THR A 396 12.75 -9.07 15.43
N ILE A 397 13.72 -8.32 15.93
CA ILE A 397 13.52 -7.10 16.72
C ILE A 397 14.37 -6.00 16.09
N GLN A 398 13.74 -4.88 15.78
CA GLN A 398 14.41 -3.66 15.32
C GLN A 398 14.46 -2.63 16.46
N GLY A 399 15.54 -1.85 16.53
CA GLY A 399 15.79 -0.91 17.63
C GLY A 399 15.99 0.52 17.15
N ILE A 400 15.26 1.46 17.75
CA ILE A 400 15.51 2.91 17.64
C ILE A 400 16.08 3.40 18.97
N ASN A 401 17.22 4.09 18.91
CA ASN A 401 17.73 4.81 20.07
C ASN A 401 16.94 6.12 20.25
N ILE A 402 16.40 6.32 21.44
CA ILE A 402 15.73 7.56 21.83
C ILE A 402 16.54 8.24 22.94
N SER A 403 16.88 9.50 22.72
CA SER A 403 17.68 10.32 23.62
C SER A 403 16.84 11.47 24.14
N PHE A 404 16.74 11.61 25.46
CA PHE A 404 16.10 12.74 26.11
C PHE A 404 17.17 13.61 26.77
N THR A 405 17.32 14.84 26.31
CA THR A 405 18.25 15.82 26.90
C THR A 405 17.45 16.89 27.62
N ARG A 406 17.68 17.06 28.93
CA ARG A 406 17.00 18.12 29.69
C ARG A 406 17.63 19.47 29.33
N THR A 407 16.87 20.36 28.69
CA THR A 407 17.34 21.67 28.23
C THR A 407 16.93 22.80 29.17
N SER A 408 15.85 22.64 29.95
CA SER A 408 15.44 23.63 30.95
C SER A 408 14.59 23.02 32.09
N ALA A 409 14.02 23.87 32.93
CA ALA A 409 13.08 23.42 33.97
C ALA A 409 11.79 22.88 33.33
N VAL A 410 11.24 21.83 33.93
CA VAL A 410 10.01 21.15 33.48
C VAL A 410 8.88 21.66 34.38
N TYR A 411 7.80 22.20 33.80
CA TYR A 411 6.76 22.89 34.59
C TYR A 411 5.47 22.10 34.74
N HIS A 412 5.25 21.10 33.90
CA HIS A 412 4.13 20.17 33.93
C HIS A 412 4.60 18.83 33.34
N ASN A 413 3.77 17.79 33.36
CA ASN A 413 4.08 16.57 32.60
C ASN A 413 3.57 16.73 31.16
N THR A 414 4.34 16.25 30.18
CA THR A 414 3.91 16.17 28.79
C THR A 414 3.87 14.70 28.37
N THR A 415 2.81 14.30 27.66
CA THR A 415 2.73 12.95 27.09
C THR A 415 3.22 12.95 25.65
N LEU A 416 4.19 12.10 25.37
CA LEU A 416 4.65 11.75 24.05
C LEU A 416 4.00 10.42 23.66
N ILE A 417 3.31 10.39 22.52
CA ILE A 417 2.69 9.16 22.00
C ILE A 417 3.49 8.71 20.78
N ILE A 418 3.97 7.47 20.82
CA ILE A 418 4.60 6.80 19.69
C ILE A 418 3.62 5.77 19.16
N GLU A 419 3.28 5.84 17.88
CA GLU A 419 2.34 4.94 17.23
C GLU A 419 3.07 4.03 16.25
N LEU A 420 2.66 2.76 16.22
CA LEU A 420 3.19 1.73 15.32
C LEU A 420 2.06 1.17 14.45
N ALA A 421 2.30 1.16 13.14
CA ALA A 421 1.46 0.50 12.15
C ALA A 421 2.29 -0.54 11.37
N PRO A 422 1.67 -1.63 10.88
CA PRO A 422 2.35 -2.67 10.10
C PRO A 422 2.83 -2.16 8.73
N HIS A 423 2.15 -1.14 8.21
CA HIS A 423 2.49 -0.46 6.97
C HIS A 423 2.07 1.01 7.04
N ARG A 424 2.64 1.86 6.19
CA ARG A 424 2.22 3.27 6.08
C ARG A 424 0.74 3.36 5.69
N GLY A 425 0.00 4.25 6.35
CA GLY A 425 -1.44 4.47 6.11
C GLY A 425 -2.38 3.42 6.73
N SER A 426 -1.85 2.32 7.24
CA SER A 426 -2.63 1.30 7.93
C SER A 426 -3.05 1.73 9.34
N ALA A 427 -3.98 0.98 9.93
CA ALA A 427 -4.40 1.22 11.31
C ALA A 427 -3.23 1.04 12.28
N ILE A 428 -3.22 1.85 13.34
CA ILE A 428 -2.28 1.69 14.44
C ILE A 428 -2.60 0.38 15.17
N VAL A 429 -1.60 -0.49 15.31
CA VAL A 429 -1.73 -1.80 15.97
C VAL A 429 -1.15 -1.78 17.38
N ASP A 430 -0.22 -0.87 17.66
CA ASP A 430 0.35 -0.67 18.99
C ASP A 430 0.76 0.79 19.19
N SER A 431 0.82 1.22 20.44
CA SER A 431 1.26 2.56 20.81
C SER A 431 1.91 2.58 22.17
N LEU A 432 2.90 3.45 22.34
CA LEU A 432 3.59 3.66 23.60
C LEU A 432 3.48 5.12 24.04
N GLN A 433 3.10 5.33 25.29
CA GLN A 433 3.09 6.66 25.90
C GLN A 433 4.32 6.85 26.76
N ILE A 434 4.98 7.99 26.61
CA ILE A 434 6.09 8.44 27.46
C ILE A 434 5.70 9.75 28.12
N ILE A 435 5.61 9.75 29.44
CA ILE A 435 5.33 10.93 30.26
C ILE A 435 6.68 11.58 30.62
N ILE A 436 6.93 12.79 30.12
CA ILE A 436 8.17 13.56 30.33
C ILE A 436 7.99 14.84 31.15
#